data_AF-A0A3C0NUD2-F1
#
_entry.id   AF-A0A3C0NUD2-F1
#
_cell.length_a   1.000
_cell.length_b   1.000
_cell.length_c   1.000
_cell.angle_alpha   90.00
_cell.angle_beta   90.00
_cell.angle_gamma   90.00
#
_symmetry.space_group_name_H-M   'P 1'
#
loop_
_entity.id
_entity.type
_entity.pdbx_description
1 polymer ?
#
loop_
_entity_poly.entity_id
_entity_poly.type
_entity_poly.pdbx_seq_one_letter_code
_entity_poly.pdbx_strand_id
1 'polypeptide(L)'
;VDAYVNFARQRPWQESVCSSLTELFAPHIHQQRISAWPSVYPWVKEEGFIYFKKRLTEARRDVEQGLDITLDYFSVSREMQLRALDILQFKLDVLWVMADAIMLASTEIKVEGRDYLRQPVINFR
;
A
#
# COMPACT_ATOMS: atom_id res chain seq x y z
N VAL A 1 5.49 2.04 8.16
CA VAL A 1 6.38 2.55 7.09
C VAL A 1 7.80 2.01 7.27
N ASP A 2 8.41 2.15 8.45
CA ASP A 2 9.77 1.65 8.73
C ASP A 2 9.97 0.16 8.47
N ALA A 3 8.95 -0.66 8.75
CA ALA A 3 8.98 -2.09 8.43
C ALA A 3 9.28 -2.36 6.95
N TYR A 4 8.72 -1.56 6.03
CA TYR A 4 8.94 -1.73 4.60
C TYR A 4 10.34 -1.30 4.18
N VAL A 5 10.83 -0.18 4.72
CA VAL A 5 12.19 0.31 4.47
C VAL A 5 13.23 -0.68 5.00
N ASN A 6 13.03 -1.19 6.21
CA ASN A 6 13.92 -2.16 6.83
C ASN A 6 13.92 -3.49 6.07
N PHE A 7 12.76 -3.95 5.60
CA PHE A 7 12.66 -5.11 4.71
C PHE A 7 13.54 -4.90 3.46
N ALA A 8 13.36 -3.78 2.77
CA ALA A 8 14.11 -3.49 1.54
C ALA A 8 15.63 -3.38 1.76
N ARG A 9 16.05 -2.91 2.94
CA ARG A 9 17.47 -2.79 3.32
C ARG A 9 18.14 -4.11 3.70
N GLN A 10 17.37 -5.07 4.22
CA GLN A 10 17.91 -6.27 4.86
C GLN A 10 17.70 -7.54 4.04
N ARG A 11 16.75 -7.55 3.10
CA ARG A 11 16.44 -8.72 2.27
C ARG A 11 17.18 -8.68 0.93
N PRO A 12 17.35 -9.83 0.26
CA PRO A 12 17.83 -9.87 -1.12
C PRO A 12 17.03 -8.92 -2.00
N TRP A 13 17.69 -8.25 -2.95
CA TRP A 13 17.05 -7.20 -3.74
C TRP A 13 15.87 -7.73 -4.56
N GLN A 14 15.86 -9.02 -4.95
CA GLN A 14 14.72 -9.65 -5.63
C GLN A 14 13.49 -9.75 -4.72
N GLU A 15 13.66 -10.02 -3.42
CA GLU A 15 12.55 -9.97 -2.45
C GLU A 15 12.00 -8.54 -2.34
N SER A 16 12.90 -7.55 -2.33
CA SER A 16 12.53 -6.12 -2.31
C SER A 16 11.76 -5.71 -3.58
N VAL A 17 12.15 -6.19 -4.76
CA VAL A 17 11.40 -5.98 -6.00
C VAL A 17 10.04 -6.69 -5.95
N CYS A 18 9.98 -7.96 -5.53
CA CYS A 18 8.73 -8.70 -5.40
C CYS A 18 7.70 -7.98 -4.52
N SER A 19 8.17 -7.35 -3.43
CA SER A 19 7.32 -6.58 -2.53
C SER A 19 6.71 -5.30 -3.15
N SER A 20 7.16 -4.84 -4.33
CA SER A 20 6.53 -3.72 -5.03
C SER A 20 5.26 -4.14 -5.79
N LEU A 21 5.06 -5.44 -6.06
CA LEU A 21 4.01 -5.97 -6.95
C LEU A 21 2.57 -5.71 -6.53
N THR A 22 2.33 -5.15 -5.33
CA THR A 22 1.06 -4.49 -5.03
C THR A 22 0.68 -3.40 -6.04
N GLU A 23 1.65 -2.89 -6.81
CA GLU A 23 1.42 -1.97 -7.93
C GLU A 23 0.57 -2.56 -9.06
N LEU A 24 0.45 -3.90 -9.16
CA LEU A 24 -0.53 -4.55 -10.04
C LEU A 24 -1.96 -4.10 -9.76
N PHE A 25 -2.25 -3.73 -8.50
CA PHE A 25 -3.59 -3.33 -8.05
C PHE A 25 -3.77 -1.81 -8.00
N ALA A 26 -2.68 -1.03 -8.04
CA ALA A 26 -2.71 0.42 -7.87
C ALA A 26 -3.54 1.19 -8.92
N PRO A 27 -3.51 0.83 -10.23
CA PRO A 27 -4.32 1.52 -11.22
C PRO A 27 -5.82 1.49 -10.93
N HIS A 28 -6.32 0.36 -10.42
CA HIS A 28 -7.74 0.20 -10.13
C HIS A 28 -8.22 1.17 -9.04
N ILE A 29 -7.51 1.22 -7.91
CA ILE A 29 -7.89 2.11 -6.79
C ILE A 29 -7.69 3.59 -7.15
N HIS A 30 -6.69 3.93 -7.96
CA HIS A 30 -6.52 5.30 -8.48
C HIS A 30 -7.68 5.70 -9.38
N GLN A 31 -8.11 4.82 -10.28
CA GLN A 31 -9.24 5.07 -11.17
C GLN A 31 -10.55 5.27 -10.40
N GLN A 32 -10.80 4.46 -9.36
CA GLN A 32 -11.96 4.61 -8.49
C GLN A 32 -12.01 5.98 -7.80
N ARG A 33 -10.86 6.49 -7.33
CA ARG A 33 -10.79 7.82 -6.70
C ARG A 33 -11.09 8.92 -7.72
N ILE A 34 -10.49 8.86 -8.91
CA ILE A 34 -10.70 9.84 -9.98
C ILE A 34 -12.17 9.89 -10.41
N SER A 35 -12.84 8.75 -10.52
CA SER A 35 -14.24 8.70 -10.96
C SER A 35 -15.25 9.06 -9.88
N ALA A 36 -15.00 8.68 -8.62
CA ALA A 36 -15.96 8.86 -7.54
C ALA A 36 -15.80 10.18 -6.76
N TRP A 37 -14.57 10.60 -6.47
CA TRP A 37 -14.33 11.70 -5.53
C TRP A 37 -14.94 13.04 -5.96
N PRO A 38 -14.98 13.44 -7.24
CA PRO A 38 -15.61 14.69 -7.63
C PRO A 38 -17.09 14.79 -7.24
N SER A 39 -17.82 13.66 -7.17
CA SER A 39 -19.23 13.66 -6.76
C SER A 39 -19.40 13.56 -5.24
N VAL A 40 -18.57 12.77 -4.55
CA VAL A 40 -18.70 12.58 -3.10
C VAL A 40 -17.99 13.66 -2.27
N TYR A 41 -16.97 14.32 -2.83
CA TYR A 41 -16.16 15.35 -2.19
C TYR A 41 -15.95 16.55 -3.14
N PRO A 42 -17.01 17.30 -3.49
CA PRO A 42 -16.97 18.35 -4.52
C PRO A 42 -16.08 19.56 -4.15
N TRP A 43 -15.65 19.66 -2.89
CA TRP A 43 -14.73 20.68 -2.41
C TRP A 43 -13.25 20.38 -2.76
N VAL A 44 -12.92 19.15 -3.19
CA VAL A 44 -11.58 18.80 -3.66
C VAL A 44 -11.39 19.35 -5.07
N LYS A 45 -10.39 20.23 -5.24
CA LYS A 45 -10.09 20.84 -6.54
C LYS A 45 -9.47 19.82 -7.52
N GLU A 46 -9.63 20.06 -8.81
CA GLU A 46 -9.18 19.12 -9.85
C GLU A 46 -7.66 18.86 -9.80
N GLU A 47 -6.86 19.86 -9.42
CA GLU A 47 -5.41 19.75 -9.32
C GLU A 47 -4.99 18.70 -8.27
N GLY A 48 -5.86 18.42 -7.29
CA GLY A 48 -5.65 17.36 -6.29
C GLY A 48 -5.59 15.94 -6.88
N PHE A 49 -6.07 15.73 -8.10
CA PHE A 49 -6.08 14.41 -8.77
C PHE A 49 -4.87 14.15 -9.66
N ILE A 50 -3.98 15.13 -9.86
CA ILE A 50 -2.82 15.01 -10.77
C ILE A 50 -1.95 13.79 -10.41
N TYR A 51 -1.73 13.56 -9.11
CA TYR A 51 -0.97 12.41 -8.63
C TYR A 51 -1.58 11.07 -9.08
N PHE A 52 -2.90 10.88 -8.90
CA PHE A 52 -3.57 9.64 -9.32
C PHE A 52 -3.57 9.48 -10.84
N LYS A 53 -3.83 10.55 -11.60
CA LYS A 53 -3.81 10.53 -13.07
C LYS A 53 -2.45 10.09 -13.59
N LYS A 54 -1.36 10.61 -13.02
CA LYS A 54 0.02 10.26 -13.39
C LYS A 54 0.35 8.80 -13.07
N ARG A 55 -0.06 8.28 -11.92
CA ARG A 55 0.22 6.88 -11.52
C ARG A 55 -0.50 5.83 -12.36
N LEU A 56 -1.57 6.17 -13.10
CA LEU A 56 -2.24 5.24 -14.01
C LEU A 56 -1.33 4.77 -15.15
N THR A 57 -0.43 5.63 -15.64
CA THR A 57 0.49 5.30 -16.74
C THR A 57 1.83 4.79 -16.23
N GLU A 58 2.37 5.38 -15.17
CA GLU A 58 3.68 4.99 -14.61
C GLU A 58 3.67 3.58 -14.00
N ALA A 59 2.61 3.22 -13.26
CA ALA A 59 2.55 1.94 -12.56
C ALA A 59 2.63 0.74 -13.51
N ARG A 60 2.23 0.87 -14.79
CA ARG A 60 2.29 -0.23 -15.76
C ARG A 60 3.71 -0.59 -16.15
N ARG A 61 4.60 0.39 -16.29
CA ARG A 61 5.97 0.12 -16.74
C ARG A 61 6.82 -0.49 -15.63
N ASP A 62 6.68 0.04 -14.41
CA ASP A 62 7.44 -0.42 -13.25
C ASP A 62 7.02 -1.83 -12.83
N VAL A 63 5.72 -2.16 -12.98
CA VAL A 63 5.19 -3.46 -12.58
C VAL A 63 5.52 -4.57 -13.56
N GLU A 64 5.59 -4.30 -14.86
CA GLU A 64 6.00 -5.29 -15.88
C GLU A 64 7.42 -5.80 -15.57
N GLN A 65 8.37 -4.87 -15.40
CA GLN A 65 9.74 -5.22 -15.05
C GLN A 65 9.83 -5.95 -13.69
N GLY A 66 9.09 -5.47 -12.68
CA GLY A 66 9.07 -6.13 -11.37
C GLY A 66 8.50 -7.54 -11.41
N LEU A 67 7.48 -7.76 -12.25
CA LEU A 67 6.84 -9.06 -12.41
C LEU A 67 7.79 -10.04 -13.09
N ASP A 68 8.46 -9.62 -14.17
CA ASP A 68 9.43 -10.46 -14.88
C ASP A 68 10.55 -10.91 -13.95
N ILE A 69 11.16 -9.98 -13.20
CA ILE A 69 12.21 -10.28 -12.20
C ILE A 69 11.69 -11.29 -11.17
N THR A 70 10.45 -11.11 -10.70
CA THR A 70 9.86 -11.99 -9.69
C THR A 70 9.62 -13.39 -10.25
N LEU A 71 9.06 -13.50 -11.45
CA LEU A 71 8.81 -14.80 -12.08
C LEU A 71 10.12 -15.53 -12.37
N ASP A 72 11.13 -14.85 -12.89
CA ASP A 72 12.44 -15.43 -13.18
C ASP A 72 13.12 -15.95 -11.90
N TYR A 73 13.10 -15.17 -10.81
CA TYR A 73 13.79 -15.53 -9.58
C TYR A 73 13.05 -16.60 -8.76
N PHE A 74 11.71 -16.50 -8.63
CA PHE A 74 10.95 -17.34 -7.70
C PHE A 74 10.30 -18.58 -8.35
N SER A 75 10.37 -18.74 -9.68
CA SER A 75 9.72 -19.88 -10.37
C SER A 75 10.41 -21.23 -10.17
N VAL A 76 11.64 -21.25 -9.66
CA VAL A 76 12.51 -22.44 -9.60
C VAL A 76 11.94 -23.56 -8.70
N SER A 77 11.15 -23.22 -7.67
CA SER A 77 10.54 -24.21 -6.79
C SER A 77 9.22 -23.73 -6.19
N ARG A 78 8.39 -24.68 -5.74
CA ARG A 78 7.14 -24.37 -5.03
C ARG A 78 7.39 -23.56 -3.75
N GLU A 79 8.47 -23.85 -3.04
CA GLU A 79 8.87 -23.13 -1.83
C GLU A 79 9.18 -21.65 -2.14
N MET A 80 9.91 -21.37 -3.22
CA MET A 80 10.20 -20.00 -3.65
C MET A 80 8.94 -19.26 -4.09
N GLN A 81 8.01 -19.92 -4.78
CA GLN A 81 6.72 -19.31 -5.13
C GLN A 81 5.92 -18.93 -3.88
N LEU A 82 5.87 -19.82 -2.87
CA LEU A 82 5.21 -19.52 -1.60
C LEU A 82 5.90 -18.35 -0.88
N ARG A 83 7.23 -18.29 -0.91
CA ARG A 83 7.99 -17.16 -0.37
C ARG A 83 7.61 -15.83 -1.04
N ALA A 84 7.44 -15.81 -2.36
CA ALA A 84 6.98 -14.60 -3.07
C ALA A 84 5.57 -14.17 -2.62
N LEU A 85 4.67 -15.13 -2.42
CA LEU A 85 3.32 -14.85 -1.90
C LEU A 85 3.36 -14.29 -0.47
N ASP A 86 4.21 -14.84 0.40
CA ASP A 86 4.39 -14.34 1.77
C ASP A 86 4.93 -12.90 1.78
N ILE A 87 5.85 -12.57 0.88
CA ILE A 87 6.38 -11.22 0.71
C ILE A 87 5.27 -10.25 0.26
N LEU A 88 4.43 -10.68 -0.68
CA LEU A 88 3.30 -9.87 -1.13
C LEU A 88 2.26 -9.69 -0.02
N GLN A 89 1.99 -10.73 0.78
CA GLN A 89 1.14 -10.64 1.95
C GLN A 89 1.68 -9.65 2.97
N PHE A 90 2.98 -9.72 3.29
CA PHE A 90 3.64 -8.73 4.14
C PHE A 90 3.42 -7.29 3.65
N LYS A 91 3.54 -7.05 2.34
CA LYS A 91 3.29 -5.72 1.77
C LYS A 91 1.83 -5.29 1.94
N LEU A 92 0.88 -6.20 1.74
CA LEU A 92 -0.55 -5.94 1.96
C LEU A 92 -0.81 -5.58 3.42
N ASP A 93 -0.22 -6.31 4.36
CA ASP A 93 -0.36 -6.03 5.80
C ASP A 93 0.17 -4.64 6.17
N VAL A 94 1.29 -4.21 5.59
CA VAL A 94 1.81 -2.85 5.79
C VAL A 94 0.81 -1.79 5.33
N LEU A 95 0.19 -1.97 4.16
CA LEU A 95 -0.82 -1.04 3.65
C LEU A 95 -2.08 -1.05 4.52
N TRP A 96 -2.47 -2.22 5.01
CA TRP A 96 -3.64 -2.38 5.86
C TRP A 96 -3.48 -1.69 7.22
N VAL A 97 -2.33 -1.90 7.88
CA VAL A 97 -2.02 -1.24 9.16
C VAL A 97 -2.01 0.28 9.03
N MET A 98 -1.58 0.83 7.89
CA MET A 98 -1.67 2.27 7.65
C MET A 98 -3.13 2.75 7.59
N ALA A 99 -4.02 1.99 6.94
CA ALA A 99 -5.44 2.32 6.88
C ALA A 99 -6.09 2.20 8.29
N ASP A 100 -5.76 1.15 9.04
CA ASP A 100 -6.23 0.96 10.42
C ASP A 100 -5.81 2.11 11.32
N ALA A 101 -4.55 2.56 11.21
CA ALA A 101 -4.04 3.69 11.98
C ALA A 101 -4.79 4.99 11.66
N ILE A 102 -5.09 5.26 10.38
CA ILE A 102 -5.88 6.42 9.96
C ILE A 102 -7.30 6.34 10.52
N MET A 103 -7.93 5.16 10.46
CA MET A 103 -9.27 4.93 11.00
C MET A 103 -9.30 5.20 12.52
N LEU A 104 -8.42 4.57 13.29
CA LEU A 104 -8.27 4.77 14.73
C LEU A 104 -8.10 6.25 15.11
N ALA A 105 -7.32 7.00 14.32
CA ALA A 105 -7.02 8.40 14.58
C ALA A 105 -8.15 9.36 14.14
N SER A 106 -8.99 8.97 13.18
CA SER A 106 -9.89 9.90 12.48
C SER A 106 -11.37 9.61 12.69
N THR A 107 -11.73 8.41 13.15
CA THR A 107 -13.12 8.01 13.38
C THR A 107 -13.35 7.57 14.82
N GLU A 108 -14.61 7.58 15.27
CA GLU A 108 -15.02 6.93 16.51
C GLU A 108 -15.17 5.44 16.23
N ILE A 109 -14.48 4.60 16.98
CA ILE A 109 -14.57 3.14 16.83
C ILE A 109 -14.65 2.44 18.17
N LYS A 110 -15.24 1.25 18.16
CA LYS A 110 -15.23 0.33 19.29
C LYS A 110 -14.31 -0.85 19.00
N VAL A 111 -13.48 -1.21 19.97
CA VAL A 111 -12.63 -2.41 19.93
C VAL A 111 -13.12 -3.33 21.04
N GLU A 112 -13.54 -4.55 20.68
CA GLU A 112 -14.08 -5.54 21.62
C GLU A 112 -15.22 -4.96 22.50
N GLY A 113 -16.07 -4.13 21.90
CA GLY A 113 -17.21 -3.51 22.57
C GLY A 113 -16.89 -2.28 23.42
N ARG A 114 -15.61 -1.86 23.51
CA ARG A 114 -15.17 -0.68 24.27
C ARG A 114 -14.79 0.45 23.34
N ASP A 115 -15.11 1.69 23.72
CA ASP A 115 -14.71 2.87 22.95
C ASP A 115 -13.20 3.01 22.93
N TYR A 116 -12.64 3.18 21.74
CA TYR A 116 -11.23 3.51 21.58
C TYR A 116 -11.02 5.00 21.84
N LEU A 117 -10.39 5.33 22.97
CA LEU A 117 -10.00 6.69 23.31
C LEU A 117 -8.58 6.95 22.80
N ARG A 118 -8.46 7.95 21.92
CA ARG A 118 -7.15 8.37 21.40
C ARG A 118 -6.27 8.88 22.53
N GLN A 119 -4.97 8.59 22.47
CA GLN A 119 -4.04 9.16 23.43
C GLN A 119 -4.07 10.70 23.33
N PRO A 120 -4.13 11.41 24.46
CA PRO A 120 -4.08 12.87 24.44
C PRO A 120 -2.75 13.32 23.85
N VAL A 121 -2.78 14.32 22.96
CA VAL A 121 -1.56 14.98 22.48
C VAL A 121 -1.01 15.80 23.65
N ILE A 122 0.02 15.27 24.32
CA ILE A 122 0.71 15.99 25.39
C ILE A 122 1.69 16.97 24.73
N ASN A 123 1.30 18.25 24.66
CA ASN A 123 2.20 19.31 24.25
C ASN A 123 3.13 19.65 25.43
N PHE A 124 4.39 19.22 25.35
CA PHE A 124 5.43 19.74 26.23
C PHE A 124 5.74 21.19 25.81
N ARG A 125 5.49 22.14 26.71
CA ARG A 125 5.84 23.55 26.53
C ARG A 125 7.33 23.78 26.77
#